data_AF-A0A969X953-F1
#
_entry.id   AF-A0A969X953-F1
#
_cell.length_a   1.000
_cell.length_b   1.000
_cell.length_c   1.000
_cell.angle_alpha   90.00
_cell.angle_beta   90.00
_cell.angle_gamma   90.00
#
_symmetry.space_group_name_H-M   'P 1'
#
loop_
_entity.id
_entity.type
_entity.pdbx_description
1 polymer ?
#
loop_
_entity_poly.entity_id
_entity_poly.type
_entity_poly.pdbx_seq_one_letter_code
_entity_poly.pdbx_strand_id
1 'polypeptide(L)'
;MNCESVINDTALEKCDSLIQKCKDALNYRDVDLARRIRDEATTIYQEVIPGWHGGLMGSYTGFYLDDVEMILGKLSIFKSNQQTKTCRDYVQLTKVVEKVMSTNTLFENTINEMKQCTFAQEADFAAILARVREFQAIAESPVSFKERWELVKPFLHWLTTLDADVAEHLLPLVMRSAK
;
A
#
# COMPACT_ATOMS: atom_id res chain seq x y z
N MET A 1 -22.77 -21.96 -24.96
CA MET A 1 -22.77 -21.76 -23.49
C MET A 1 -22.72 -20.27 -23.25
N ASN A 2 -23.83 -19.71 -22.75
CA ASN A 2 -24.00 -18.28 -22.50
C ASN A 2 -23.13 -17.86 -21.32
N CYS A 3 -22.14 -16.98 -21.57
CA CYS A 3 -21.45 -16.24 -20.52
C CYS A 3 -22.28 -14.99 -20.17
N GLU A 4 -23.49 -15.19 -19.67
CA GLU A 4 -24.15 -14.18 -18.84
C GLU A 4 -23.69 -14.46 -17.41
N SER A 5 -22.47 -14.03 -17.09
CA SER A 5 -22.03 -13.98 -15.71
C SER A 5 -22.87 -12.91 -15.01
N VAL A 6 -23.80 -13.36 -14.20
CA VAL A 6 -24.52 -12.55 -13.20
C VAL A 6 -23.46 -11.72 -12.47
N ILE A 7 -23.34 -10.44 -12.83
CA ILE A 7 -22.68 -9.46 -11.97
C ILE A 7 -23.55 -9.47 -10.72
N ASN A 8 -22.96 -9.77 -9.57
CA ASN A 8 -23.68 -9.73 -8.31
C ASN A 8 -24.08 -8.27 -8.08
N ASP A 9 -25.31 -7.87 -8.44
CA ASP A 9 -25.79 -6.48 -8.48
C ASP A 9 -25.52 -5.76 -7.16
N THR A 10 -25.57 -6.51 -6.05
CA THR A 10 -25.25 -6.05 -4.70
C THR A 10 -23.83 -5.50 -4.55
N ALA A 11 -22.81 -6.10 -5.19
CA ALA A 11 -21.42 -5.63 -5.11
C ALA A 11 -21.19 -4.33 -5.89
N LEU A 12 -21.95 -4.12 -6.97
CA LEU A 12 -21.88 -2.90 -7.75
C LEU A 12 -22.61 -1.76 -7.03
N GLU A 13 -23.82 -2.02 -6.54
CA GLU A 13 -24.64 -1.07 -5.78
C GLU A 13 -23.92 -0.56 -4.53
N LYS A 14 -23.19 -1.44 -3.84
CA LYS A 14 -22.48 -1.08 -2.61
C LYS A 14 -21.12 -0.43 -2.82
N CYS A 15 -20.55 -0.48 -4.03
CA CYS A 15 -19.20 -0.01 -4.31
C CYS A 15 -19.02 1.47 -3.96
N ASP A 16 -19.95 2.32 -4.41
CA ASP A 16 -19.86 3.77 -4.20
C ASP A 16 -20.02 4.16 -2.73
N SER A 17 -20.92 3.48 -2.02
CA SER A 17 -21.09 3.67 -0.58
C SER A 17 -19.84 3.27 0.20
N LEU A 18 -19.22 2.13 -0.15
CA LEU A 18 -18.00 1.65 0.49
C LEU A 18 -16.80 2.55 0.19
N ILE A 19 -16.65 3.03 -1.05
CA ILE A 19 -15.64 4.02 -1.41
C ILE A 19 -15.78 5.28 -0.55
N GLN A 20 -17.01 5.79 -0.37
CA GLN A 20 -17.23 6.96 0.45
C GLN A 20 -16.90 6.69 1.93
N LYS A 21 -17.35 5.55 2.49
CA LYS A 21 -17.01 5.14 3.86
C LYS A 21 -15.49 5.05 4.06
N CYS A 22 -14.75 4.53 3.08
CA CYS A 22 -13.28 4.46 3.12
C CYS A 22 -12.68 5.87 3.23
N LYS A 23 -13.12 6.81 2.38
CA LYS A 23 -12.65 8.20 2.44
C LYS A 23 -12.95 8.84 3.79
N ASP A 24 -14.15 8.61 4.33
CA ASP A 24 -14.54 9.15 5.63
C ASP A 24 -13.67 8.57 6.75
N ALA A 25 -13.44 7.25 6.76
CA ALA A 25 -12.59 6.59 7.75
C ALA A 25 -11.14 7.10 7.70
N LEU A 26 -10.59 7.35 6.52
CA LEU A 26 -9.25 7.91 6.34
C LEU A 26 -9.19 9.38 6.79
N ASN A 27 -10.16 10.20 6.39
CA ASN A 27 -10.21 11.61 6.74
C ASN A 27 -10.32 11.84 8.25
N TYR A 28 -11.14 11.04 8.93
CA TYR A 28 -11.35 11.14 10.38
C TYR A 28 -10.43 10.22 11.20
N ARG A 29 -9.59 9.43 10.54
CA ARG A 29 -8.75 8.37 11.15
C ARG A 29 -9.54 7.45 12.09
N ASP A 30 -10.77 7.09 11.70
CA ASP A 30 -11.68 6.27 12.49
C ASP A 30 -11.36 4.77 12.32
N VAL A 31 -10.65 4.21 13.31
CA VAL A 31 -10.20 2.82 13.31
C VAL A 31 -11.36 1.82 13.46
N ASP A 32 -12.42 2.17 14.18
CA ASP A 32 -13.58 1.29 14.35
C ASP A 32 -14.41 1.22 13.07
N LEU A 33 -14.59 2.34 12.40
CA LEU A 33 -15.16 2.38 11.06
C LEU A 33 -14.28 1.60 10.07
N ALA A 34 -12.95 1.74 10.17
CA ALA A 34 -12.02 1.03 9.30
C ALA A 34 -12.13 -0.49 9.42
N ARG A 35 -12.24 -1.01 10.65
CA ARG A 35 -12.48 -2.43 10.91
C ARG A 35 -13.81 -2.91 10.29
N ARG A 36 -14.90 -2.14 10.47
CA ARG A 36 -16.22 -2.47 9.87
C ARG A 36 -16.18 -2.49 8.35
N ILE A 37 -15.50 -1.51 7.74
CA ILE A 37 -15.32 -1.43 6.29
C ILE A 37 -14.59 -2.66 5.77
N ARG A 38 -13.51 -3.07 6.44
CA ARG A 38 -12.74 -4.27 6.07
C ARG A 38 -13.60 -5.52 6.06
N ASP A 39 -14.40 -5.73 7.11
CA ASP A 39 -15.23 -6.92 7.24
C ASP A 39 -16.37 -6.89 6.19
N GLU A 40 -17.03 -5.73 6.01
CA GLU A 40 -18.08 -5.55 5.00
C GLU A 40 -17.54 -5.77 3.58
N ALA A 41 -16.42 -5.15 3.23
CA ALA A 41 -15.83 -5.27 1.91
C ALA A 41 -15.31 -6.69 1.64
N THR A 42 -14.68 -7.34 2.63
CA THR A 42 -14.24 -8.74 2.47
C THR A 42 -15.41 -9.67 2.24
N THR A 43 -16.52 -9.49 2.96
CA THR A 43 -17.72 -10.31 2.79
C THR A 43 -18.30 -10.18 1.38
N ILE A 44 -18.40 -8.96 0.86
CA ILE A 44 -19.02 -8.70 -0.45
C ILE A 44 -18.10 -9.11 -1.59
N TYR A 45 -16.82 -8.72 -1.54
CA TYR A 45 -15.95 -8.78 -2.71
C TYR A 45 -15.15 -10.08 -2.82
N GLN A 46 -15.04 -10.89 -1.76
CA GLN A 46 -14.42 -12.21 -1.87
C GLN A 46 -15.20 -13.14 -2.81
N GLU A 47 -16.52 -12.98 -2.91
CA GLU A 47 -17.36 -13.79 -3.80
C GLU A 47 -17.15 -13.48 -5.29
N VAL A 48 -16.79 -12.23 -5.61
CA VAL A 48 -16.69 -11.73 -6.99
C VAL A 48 -15.25 -11.48 -7.45
N ILE A 49 -14.31 -11.33 -6.52
CA ILE A 49 -12.88 -11.09 -6.77
C ILE A 49 -12.09 -12.17 -6.01
N PRO A 50 -11.59 -13.19 -6.72
CA PRO A 50 -10.75 -14.23 -6.11
C PRO A 50 -9.52 -13.63 -5.43
N GLY A 51 -9.29 -14.01 -4.17
CA GLY A 51 -8.14 -13.55 -3.39
C GLY A 51 -8.25 -12.10 -2.91
N TRP A 52 -9.48 -11.58 -2.77
CA TRP A 52 -9.74 -10.22 -2.27
C TRP A 52 -8.96 -9.88 -0.99
N HIS A 53 -8.91 -10.81 -0.04
CA HIS A 53 -8.19 -10.67 1.23
C HIS A 53 -6.66 -10.48 1.09
N GLY A 54 -6.09 -10.67 -0.10
CA GLY A 54 -4.66 -10.46 -0.34
C GLY A 54 -4.23 -9.03 0.03
N GLY A 55 -3.18 -8.92 0.83
CA GLY A 55 -2.64 -7.62 1.29
C GLY A 55 -3.37 -6.99 2.48
N LEU A 56 -4.53 -7.49 2.90
CA LEU A 56 -5.27 -6.98 4.06
C LEU A 56 -4.76 -7.64 5.35
N MET A 57 -4.00 -6.90 6.16
CA MET A 57 -3.27 -7.41 7.33
C MET A 57 -3.84 -6.94 8.67
N GLY A 58 -4.82 -6.03 8.67
CA GLY A 58 -5.37 -5.39 9.86
C GLY A 58 -5.89 -6.35 10.94
N SER A 59 -6.36 -7.56 10.59
CA SER A 59 -6.75 -8.56 11.61
C SER A 59 -5.59 -9.15 12.40
N TYR A 60 -4.37 -9.05 11.88
CA TYR A 60 -3.16 -9.57 12.52
C TYR A 60 -2.34 -8.45 13.16
N THR A 61 -2.33 -7.26 12.54
CA THR A 61 -1.48 -6.14 12.96
C THR A 61 -2.21 -5.05 13.74
N GLY A 62 -3.54 -5.02 13.67
CA GLY A 62 -4.35 -3.91 14.20
C GLY A 62 -4.36 -2.65 13.31
N PHE A 63 -3.62 -2.64 12.20
CA PHE A 63 -3.53 -1.48 11.28
C PHE A 63 -4.69 -1.44 10.28
N TYR A 64 -5.90 -1.22 10.78
CA TYR A 64 -7.11 -1.23 9.94
C TYR A 64 -7.21 -0.04 8.97
N LEU A 65 -6.54 1.08 9.24
CA LEU A 65 -6.52 2.22 8.31
C LEU A 65 -5.74 1.90 7.03
N ASP A 66 -4.65 1.12 7.13
CA ASP A 66 -3.88 0.66 5.98
C ASP A 66 -4.70 -0.31 5.11
N ASP A 67 -5.46 -1.20 5.75
CA ASP A 67 -6.41 -2.07 5.06
C ASP A 67 -7.47 -1.25 4.31
N VAL A 68 -7.98 -0.17 4.90
CA VAL A 68 -8.97 0.72 4.25
C VAL A 68 -8.39 1.43 3.04
N GLU A 69 -7.15 1.92 3.11
CA GLU A 69 -6.48 2.54 1.96
C GLU A 69 -6.34 1.54 0.81
N MET A 70 -5.98 0.30 1.12
CA MET A 70 -5.88 -0.78 0.14
C MET A 70 -7.24 -1.15 -0.45
N ILE A 71 -8.27 -1.27 0.39
CA ILE A 71 -9.65 -1.54 -0.03
C ILE A 71 -10.15 -0.44 -0.96
N LEU A 72 -9.93 0.84 -0.62
CA LEU A 72 -10.31 1.98 -1.45
C LEU A 72 -9.70 1.88 -2.86
N GLY A 73 -8.43 1.50 -2.95
CA GLY A 73 -7.76 1.23 -4.22
C GLY A 73 -8.43 0.10 -5.01
N LYS A 74 -8.66 -1.05 -4.36
CA LYS A 74 -9.31 -2.20 -5.00
C LYS A 74 -10.73 -1.88 -5.50
N LEU A 75 -11.53 -1.16 -4.72
CA LEU A 75 -12.89 -0.74 -5.09
C LEU A 75 -12.90 0.25 -6.25
N SER A 76 -11.97 1.21 -6.26
CA SER A 76 -11.85 2.19 -7.34
C SER A 76 -11.54 1.53 -8.68
N ILE A 77 -10.66 0.52 -8.68
CA ILE A 77 -10.34 -0.29 -9.86
C ILE A 77 -11.53 -1.14 -10.29
N PHE A 78 -12.20 -1.78 -9.32
CA PHE A 78 -13.42 -2.53 -9.61
C PHE A 78 -14.45 -1.65 -10.31
N LYS A 79 -14.68 -0.43 -9.81
CA LYS A 79 -15.59 0.53 -10.43
C LYS A 79 -15.16 0.96 -11.83
N SER A 80 -13.87 1.26 -12.05
CA SER A 80 -13.39 1.70 -13.37
C SER A 80 -13.49 0.60 -14.42
N ASN A 81 -13.22 -0.65 -14.03
CA ASN A 81 -13.20 -1.78 -14.95
C ASN A 81 -14.61 -2.27 -15.34
N GLN A 82 -15.64 -1.92 -14.57
CA GLN A 82 -17.03 -2.15 -14.96
C GLN A 82 -17.46 -1.26 -16.13
N GLN A 83 -16.83 -0.09 -16.30
CA GLN A 83 -17.09 0.78 -17.46
C GLN A 83 -16.47 0.24 -18.76
N THR A 84 -15.54 -0.71 -18.70
CA THR A 84 -14.74 -1.17 -19.87
C THR A 84 -15.01 -2.62 -20.33
N LYS A 85 -15.89 -3.39 -19.66
CA LYS A 85 -16.38 -4.73 -20.10
C LYS A 85 -15.31 -5.78 -20.47
N THR A 86 -14.12 -5.79 -19.85
CA THR A 86 -13.12 -6.87 -20.07
C THR A 86 -12.59 -7.47 -18.77
N CYS A 87 -13.04 -8.70 -18.44
CA CYS A 87 -12.58 -9.50 -17.29
C CYS A 87 -11.07 -9.87 -17.29
N ARG A 88 -10.30 -9.50 -18.31
CA ARG A 88 -8.92 -9.97 -18.50
C ARG A 88 -7.87 -9.13 -17.73
N ASP A 89 -8.23 -7.96 -17.18
CA ASP A 89 -7.28 -7.00 -16.61
C ASP A 89 -7.19 -6.99 -15.07
N TYR A 90 -8.06 -7.72 -14.36
CA TYR A 90 -8.13 -7.70 -12.90
C TYR A 90 -6.90 -8.31 -12.19
N VAL A 91 -6.27 -9.36 -12.73
CA VAL A 91 -5.13 -10.04 -12.07
C VAL A 91 -3.79 -9.28 -12.24
N GLN A 92 -3.65 -8.52 -13.33
CA GLN A 92 -2.44 -7.75 -13.64
C GLN A 92 -2.41 -6.42 -12.87
N LEU A 93 -3.54 -5.71 -12.80
CA LEU A 93 -3.63 -4.41 -12.13
C LEU A 93 -3.62 -4.51 -10.60
N THR A 94 -4.21 -5.54 -10.00
CA THR A 94 -4.17 -5.75 -8.54
C THR A 94 -2.74 -5.95 -8.06
N LYS A 95 -1.89 -6.65 -8.83
CA LYS A 95 -0.45 -6.79 -8.53
C LYS A 95 0.32 -5.48 -8.68
N VAL A 96 -0.04 -4.64 -9.66
CA VAL A 96 0.60 -3.32 -9.86
C VAL A 96 0.21 -2.35 -8.77
N VAL A 97 -1.07 -2.30 -8.38
CA VAL A 97 -1.56 -1.40 -7.32
C VAL A 97 -1.15 -1.89 -5.95
N GLU A 98 -1.18 -3.20 -5.65
CA GLU A 98 -0.58 -3.76 -4.42
C GLU A 98 0.93 -3.46 -4.36
N LYS A 99 1.66 -3.49 -5.49
CA LYS A 99 3.09 -3.17 -5.52
C LYS A 99 3.38 -1.68 -5.37
N VAL A 100 2.61 -0.80 -6.01
CA VAL A 100 2.83 0.67 -6.02
C VAL A 100 2.28 1.31 -4.74
N MET A 101 1.07 0.95 -4.30
CA MET A 101 0.49 1.44 -3.03
C MET A 101 1.30 0.94 -1.84
N SER A 102 1.70 -0.33 -1.78
CA SER A 102 2.52 -0.81 -0.66
C SER A 102 3.93 -0.24 -0.61
N THR A 103 4.44 0.34 -1.70
CA THR A 103 5.76 0.97 -1.68
C THR A 103 5.63 2.42 -1.24
N ASN A 104 4.72 3.20 -1.84
CA ASN A 104 4.50 4.60 -1.43
C ASN A 104 3.97 4.74 -0.01
N THR A 105 2.99 3.92 0.41
CA THR A 105 2.49 3.92 1.79
C THR A 105 3.59 3.51 2.79
N LEU A 106 4.47 2.55 2.43
CA LEU A 106 5.60 2.16 3.28
C LEU A 106 6.60 3.31 3.46
N PHE A 107 6.94 4.02 2.38
CA PHE A 107 7.81 5.20 2.43
C PHE A 107 7.22 6.31 3.28
N GLU A 108 5.94 6.67 3.08
CA GLU A 108 5.28 7.73 3.84
C GLU A 108 5.06 7.36 5.32
N ASN A 109 4.74 6.10 5.63
CA ASN A 109 4.62 5.63 7.01
C ASN A 109 5.96 5.68 7.73
N THR A 110 7.04 5.21 7.09
CA THR A 110 8.40 5.29 7.67
C THR A 110 8.83 6.74 7.91
N ILE A 111 8.51 7.66 6.98
CA ILE A 111 8.77 9.09 7.16
C ILE A 111 7.99 9.66 8.35
N ASN A 112 6.73 9.24 8.54
CA ASN A 112 5.89 9.73 9.63
C ASN A 112 6.28 9.13 10.99
N GLU A 113 6.73 7.89 11.04
CA GLU A 113 7.32 7.26 12.23
C GLU A 113 8.64 7.92 12.59
N MET A 114 9.50 8.19 11.60
CA MET A 114 10.74 8.92 11.81
C MET A 114 10.52 10.33 12.37
N LYS A 115 9.45 11.05 11.99
CA LYS A 115 9.13 12.36 12.61
C LYS A 115 8.90 12.29 14.12
N GLN A 116 8.62 11.09 14.66
CA GLN A 116 8.45 10.85 16.09
C GLN A 116 9.78 10.45 16.76
N CYS A 117 10.84 10.16 16.00
CA CYS A 117 12.18 9.96 16.54
C CYS A 117 12.75 11.28 17.04
N THR A 118 13.57 11.21 18.10
CA THR A 118 14.24 12.39 18.65
C THR A 118 15.54 12.61 17.89
N PHE A 119 15.58 13.58 16.97
CA PHE A 119 16.81 13.95 16.28
C PHE A 119 17.59 14.99 17.07
N ALA A 120 18.92 14.86 17.07
CA ALA A 120 19.79 15.85 17.70
C ALA A 120 19.70 17.22 17.01
N GLN A 121 19.55 17.25 15.67
CA GLN A 121 19.30 18.47 14.90
C GLN A 121 18.25 18.24 13.79
N GLU A 122 17.46 19.27 13.49
CA GLU A 122 16.45 19.26 12.41
C GLU A 122 17.10 19.05 11.02
N ALA A 123 18.36 19.46 10.86
CA ALA A 123 19.17 19.21 9.67
C ALA A 123 19.46 17.71 9.43
N ASP A 124 19.53 16.91 10.51
CA ASP A 124 19.78 15.48 10.41
C ASP A 124 18.57 14.76 9.81
N PHE A 125 17.35 15.17 10.21
CA PHE A 125 16.11 14.65 9.63
C PHE A 125 15.97 14.99 8.15
N ALA A 126 16.30 16.22 7.75
CA ALA A 126 16.24 16.63 6.34
C ALA A 126 17.22 15.84 5.45
N ALA A 127 18.42 15.55 5.95
CA ALA A 127 19.41 14.74 5.25
C ALA A 127 18.96 13.27 5.11
N ILE A 128 18.37 12.70 6.16
CA ILE A 128 17.78 11.35 6.12
C ILE A 128 16.60 11.32 5.14
N LEU A 129 15.73 12.33 5.16
CA LEU A 129 14.58 12.41 4.24
C LEU A 129 15.02 12.46 2.77
N ALA A 130 16.08 13.22 2.45
CA ALA A 130 16.64 13.27 1.11
C ALA A 130 17.11 11.87 0.65
N ARG A 131 17.80 11.14 1.53
CA ARG A 131 18.22 9.76 1.28
C ARG A 131 17.06 8.79 1.14
N VAL A 132 15.98 8.99 1.90
CA VAL A 132 14.75 8.19 1.78
C VAL A 132 14.09 8.38 0.42
N ARG A 133 14.11 9.59 -0.14
CA ARG A 133 13.58 9.84 -1.50
C ARG A 133 14.47 9.21 -2.59
N GLU A 134 15.78 9.10 -2.37
CA GLU A 134 16.66 8.32 -3.26
C GLU A 134 16.28 6.83 -3.29
N PHE A 135 15.92 6.23 -2.15
CA PHE A 135 15.42 4.85 -2.08
C PHE A 135 14.17 4.62 -2.91
N GLN A 136 13.24 5.57 -2.84
CA GLN A 136 11.97 5.52 -3.57
C GLN A 136 12.24 5.56 -5.08
N ALA A 137 13.12 6.46 -5.53
CA ALA A 137 13.51 6.56 -6.94
C ALA A 137 14.18 5.27 -7.46
N ILE A 138 15.03 4.62 -6.63
CA ILE A 138 15.65 3.34 -6.98
C ILE A 138 14.61 2.22 -7.09
N ALA A 139 13.67 2.15 -6.14
CA ALA A 139 12.60 1.15 -6.13
C ALA A 139 11.67 1.26 -7.35
N GLU A 140 11.42 2.48 -7.82
CA GLU A 140 10.57 2.77 -8.98
C GLU A 140 11.31 2.65 -10.33
N SER A 141 12.65 2.58 -10.31
CA SER A 141 13.45 2.50 -11.53
C SER A 141 13.20 1.20 -12.32
N PRO A 142 13.19 1.24 -13.66
CA PRO A 142 12.92 0.06 -14.50
C PRO A 142 14.12 -0.90 -14.65
N VAL A 143 15.16 -0.76 -13.81
CA VAL A 143 16.41 -1.54 -13.91
C VAL A 143 16.25 -2.98 -13.40
N SER A 144 17.20 -3.85 -13.76
CA SER A 144 17.19 -5.24 -13.28
C SER A 144 17.50 -5.33 -11.78
N PHE A 145 17.10 -6.43 -11.14
CA PHE A 145 17.42 -6.69 -9.72
C PHE A 145 18.92 -6.54 -9.41
N LYS A 146 19.79 -7.03 -10.32
CA LYS A 146 21.25 -6.95 -10.15
C LYS A 146 21.74 -5.51 -10.14
N GLU A 147 21.26 -4.69 -11.07
CA GLU A 147 21.60 -3.27 -11.13
C GLU A 147 21.02 -2.50 -9.94
N ARG A 148 19.77 -2.80 -9.56
CA ARG A 148 19.11 -2.21 -8.39
C ARG A 148 19.87 -2.53 -7.11
N TRP A 149 20.36 -3.77 -6.96
CA TRP A 149 21.17 -4.19 -5.82
C TRP A 149 22.48 -3.40 -5.70
N GLU A 150 23.19 -3.16 -6.83
CA GLU A 150 24.40 -2.33 -6.81
C GLU A 150 24.10 -0.89 -6.39
N LEU A 151 22.95 -0.34 -6.77
CA LEU A 151 22.52 0.99 -6.34
C LEU A 151 22.15 1.04 -4.85
N VAL A 152 21.64 -0.06 -4.28
CA VAL A 152 21.21 -0.14 -2.87
C VAL A 152 22.39 -0.35 -1.91
N LYS A 153 23.47 -1.02 -2.33
CA LYS A 153 24.64 -1.34 -1.47
C LYS A 153 25.23 -0.16 -0.68
N PRO A 154 25.48 1.03 -1.27
CA PRO A 154 26.04 2.16 -0.53
C PRO A 154 25.17 2.58 0.67
N PHE A 155 23.87 2.33 0.58
CA PHE A 155 22.95 2.68 1.64
C PHE A 155 22.93 1.68 2.80
N LEU A 156 23.19 0.39 2.54
CA LEU A 156 23.42 -0.58 3.61
C LEU A 156 24.62 -0.17 4.47
N HIS A 157 25.66 0.37 3.84
CA HIS A 157 26.81 0.94 4.55
C HIS A 157 26.45 2.26 5.26
N TRP A 158 25.56 3.07 4.70
CA TRP A 158 25.11 4.29 5.37
C TRP A 158 24.26 3.99 6.62
N LEU A 159 23.41 2.96 6.59
CA LEU A 159 22.61 2.55 7.76
C LEU A 159 23.48 2.24 8.99
N THR A 160 24.69 1.70 8.80
CA THR A 160 25.59 1.40 9.93
C THR A 160 26.21 2.64 10.56
N THR A 161 26.02 3.82 9.95
CA THR A 161 26.48 5.11 10.48
C THR A 161 25.40 5.86 11.26
N LEU A 162 24.16 5.34 11.25
CA LEU A 162 23.01 5.91 11.95
C LEU A 162 22.81 5.25 13.32
N ASP A 163 22.06 5.93 14.19
CA ASP A 163 21.58 5.33 15.43
C ASP A 163 20.71 4.11 15.14
N ALA A 164 20.78 3.11 16.02
CA ALA A 164 20.12 1.81 15.83
C ALA A 164 18.61 1.94 15.58
N ASP A 165 17.94 2.82 16.33
CA ASP A 165 16.50 3.05 16.20
C ASP A 165 16.15 3.61 14.80
N VAL A 166 16.93 4.55 14.28
CA VAL A 166 16.71 5.12 12.94
C VAL A 166 17.03 4.09 11.86
N ALA A 167 18.10 3.32 12.04
CA ALA A 167 18.49 2.27 11.11
C ALA A 167 17.43 1.14 11.02
N GLU A 168 16.79 0.79 12.13
CA GLU A 168 15.72 -0.22 12.19
C GLU A 168 14.52 0.19 11.33
N HIS A 169 14.10 1.45 11.38
CA HIS A 169 12.98 1.97 10.58
C HIS A 169 13.32 2.01 9.07
N LEU A 170 14.58 2.28 8.72
CA LEU A 170 15.01 2.42 7.33
C LEU A 170 15.36 1.10 6.65
N LEU A 171 15.76 0.07 7.39
CA LEU A 171 16.17 -1.22 6.83
C LEU A 171 15.10 -1.88 5.94
N PRO A 172 13.81 -1.92 6.32
CA PRO A 172 12.74 -2.43 5.45
C PRO A 172 12.65 -1.69 4.11
N LEU A 173 12.87 -0.37 4.09
CA LEU A 173 12.86 0.44 2.86
C LEU A 173 14.03 0.06 1.94
N VAL A 174 15.24 -0.07 2.49
CA VAL A 174 16.43 -0.46 1.74
C VAL A 174 16.24 -1.84 1.09
N MET A 175 15.68 -2.80 1.84
CA MET A 175 15.40 -4.13 1.32
C MET A 175 14.26 -4.14 0.29
N ARG A 176 13.27 -3.26 0.46
CA ARG A 176 12.18 -3.08 -0.50
C ARG A 176 12.68 -2.48 -1.81
N SER A 177 13.58 -1.51 -1.75
CA SER A 177 14.21 -0.89 -2.91
C SER A 177 15.14 -1.82 -3.68
N ALA A 178 15.52 -2.98 -3.12
CA ALA A 178 16.30 -3.98 -3.85
C ALA A 178 15.44 -4.96 -4.67
N LYS A 179 14.17 -5.15 -4.32
CA LYS A 179 13.23 -6.08 -5.00
C LYS A 179 12.79 -5.56 -6.36
#